data_AF-A0A7S1VTR4-F1
#
_entry.id   AF-A0A7S1VTR4-F1
#
_cell.length_a   1.000
_cell.length_b   1.000
_cell.length_c   1.000
_cell.angle_alpha   90.00
_cell.angle_beta   90.00
_cell.angle_gamma   90.00
#
_symmetry.space_group_name_H-M   'P 1'
#
loop_
_entity.id
_entity.type
_entity.pdbx_description
1 polymer ?
#
loop_
_entity_poly.entity_id
_entity_poly.type
_entity_poly.pdbx_seq_one_letter_code
_entity_poly.pdbx_strand_id
1 'polypeptide(L)'
;GTADPGVPMDCWYAKITAKDTAVAYRIKEEANKETYYSTTGTEVEEIYGTGDGAADVESLSLCADWKGTRERIFYNLCHGCFLRRAPAIDALVELFAGTNQTIA
;
A
#
# COMPACT_ATOMS: atom_id res chain seq x y z
N GLY A 1 0.43 -3.43 -15.05
CA GLY A 1 0.29 -1.98 -14.83
C GLY A 1 -1.17 -1.62 -14.82
N THR A 2 -1.58 -0.81 -13.86
CA THR A 2 -2.86 -0.08 -13.87
C THR A 2 -2.78 1.05 -14.89
N ALA A 3 -3.91 1.43 -15.50
CA ALA A 3 -3.94 2.47 -16.53
C ALA A 3 -3.57 3.84 -15.95
N ASP A 4 -2.74 4.60 -16.68
CA ASP A 4 -2.42 6.00 -16.37
C ASP A 4 -3.70 6.86 -16.45
N PRO A 5 -4.03 7.65 -15.41
CA PRO A 5 -5.25 8.45 -15.38
C PRO A 5 -5.23 9.67 -16.32
N GLY A 6 -4.10 10.02 -16.94
CA GLY A 6 -4.00 11.12 -17.90
C GLY A 6 -4.04 12.52 -17.30
N VAL A 7 -3.90 12.64 -15.98
CA VAL A 7 -3.84 13.89 -15.22
C VAL A 7 -2.65 13.86 -14.27
N PRO A 8 -2.09 15.02 -13.84
CA PRO A 8 -1.05 15.05 -12.82
C PRO A 8 -1.51 14.34 -11.54
N MET A 9 -0.63 13.52 -10.98
CA MET A 9 -0.93 12.71 -9.80
C MET A 9 0.10 12.95 -8.69
N ASP A 10 -0.36 12.90 -7.46
CA ASP A 10 0.48 12.78 -6.26
C ASP A 10 0.32 11.35 -5.74
N CYS A 11 1.30 10.49 -6.03
CA CYS A 11 1.33 9.08 -5.67
C CYS A 11 1.96 8.93 -4.29
N TRP A 12 1.11 8.73 -3.28
CA TRP A 12 1.53 8.64 -1.89
C TRP A 12 1.26 7.25 -1.34
N TYR A 13 2.31 6.63 -0.81
CA TYR A 13 2.17 5.32 -0.19
C TYR A 13 3.14 5.11 0.95
N ALA A 14 2.78 4.18 1.84
CA ALA A 14 3.61 3.83 2.97
C ALA A 14 4.48 2.60 2.69
N LYS A 15 5.63 2.54 3.37
CA LYS A 15 6.59 1.45 3.27
C LYS A 15 7.19 1.13 4.63
N ILE A 16 6.71 0.06 5.25
CA ILE A 16 7.29 -0.55 6.44
C ILE A 16 8.32 -1.59 6.00
N THR A 17 9.57 -1.34 6.33
CA THR A 17 10.71 -2.16 5.88
C THR A 17 10.91 -3.43 6.70
N ALA A 18 10.18 -3.57 7.83
CA ALA A 18 10.30 -4.68 8.76
C ALA A 18 9.68 -6.02 8.28
N LYS A 19 9.15 -6.07 7.05
CA LYS A 19 8.39 -7.22 6.50
C LYS A 19 7.20 -7.62 7.37
N ASP A 20 6.24 -6.73 7.51
CA ASP A 20 5.04 -6.91 8.34
C ASP A 20 3.74 -7.00 7.53
N THR A 21 3.84 -7.01 6.20
CA THR A 21 2.68 -7.05 5.31
C THR A 21 2.50 -8.45 4.77
N ALA A 22 1.36 -9.09 5.02
CA ALA A 22 1.05 -10.38 4.42
C ALA A 22 0.84 -10.23 2.91
N VAL A 23 1.73 -10.80 2.10
CA VAL A 23 1.70 -10.72 0.62
C VAL A 23 1.19 -11.99 -0.04
N ALA A 24 1.19 -13.09 0.69
CA ALA A 24 0.60 -14.35 0.26
C ALA A 24 0.17 -15.19 1.47
N TYR A 25 -0.76 -16.11 1.22
CA TYR A 25 -1.25 -17.08 2.20
C TYR A 25 -1.11 -18.48 1.61
N ARG A 26 -0.54 -19.40 2.40
CA ARG A 26 -0.52 -20.82 2.06
C ARG A 26 -1.49 -21.56 2.97
N ILE A 27 -2.42 -22.30 2.37
CA ILE A 27 -3.30 -23.22 3.11
C ILE A 27 -2.45 -24.44 3.50
N LYS A 28 -2.40 -24.78 4.78
CA LYS A 28 -1.56 -25.90 5.27
C LYS A 28 -2.13 -27.28 4.99
N GLU A 29 -3.45 -27.38 4.80
CA GLU A 29 -4.16 -28.63 4.53
C GLU A 29 -4.77 -28.61 3.11
N GLU A 30 -5.01 -29.78 2.51
CA GLU A 30 -5.83 -29.86 1.30
C GLU A 30 -7.27 -29.49 1.65
N ALA A 31 -7.60 -28.20 1.56
CA ALA A 31 -8.96 -27.73 1.71
C ALA A 31 -9.76 -28.18 0.49
N ASN A 32 -10.61 -29.20 0.63
CA ASN A 32 -11.69 -29.38 -0.33
C ASN A 32 -12.69 -28.23 -0.16
N LYS A 33 -13.39 -27.86 -1.25
CA LYS A 33 -14.26 -26.67 -1.27
C LYS A 33 -15.31 -26.68 -0.16
N GLU A 34 -15.82 -27.86 0.20
CA GLU A 34 -16.82 -28.00 1.27
C GLU A 34 -16.24 -27.70 2.66
N THR A 35 -15.03 -28.19 2.97
CA THR A 35 -14.38 -27.95 4.28
C THR A 35 -13.96 -26.50 4.48
N TYR A 36 -13.50 -25.80 3.44
CA TYR A 36 -13.08 -24.39 3.51
C TYR A 36 -14.19 -23.46 4.02
N TYR A 37 -15.44 -23.69 3.58
CA TYR A 37 -16.58 -22.85 3.97
C TYR A 37 -17.35 -23.38 5.20
N SER A 38 -17.07 -24.62 5.65
CA SER A 38 -17.82 -25.26 6.74
C SER A 38 -17.10 -25.30 8.09
N THR A 39 -15.77 -25.09 8.14
CA THR A 39 -15.02 -25.06 9.40
C THR A 39 -14.57 -23.65 9.77
N THR A 40 -14.75 -23.29 11.04
CA THR A 40 -14.12 -22.11 11.64
C THR A 40 -12.62 -22.36 11.76
N GLY A 41 -11.84 -21.77 10.85
CA GLY A 41 -10.38 -21.72 10.96
C GLY A 41 -9.67 -22.77 10.12
N THR A 42 -9.59 -22.54 8.82
CA THR A 42 -8.53 -23.17 8.02
C THR A 42 -7.20 -22.55 8.44
N GLU A 43 -6.23 -23.37 8.87
CA GLU A 43 -4.90 -22.85 9.18
C GLU A 43 -4.23 -22.34 7.92
N VAL A 44 -3.86 -21.06 7.96
CA VAL A 44 -3.07 -20.41 6.92
C VAL A 44 -1.69 -20.05 7.45
N GLU A 45 -0.67 -20.29 6.64
CA GLU A 45 0.67 -19.72 6.83
C GLU A 45 0.73 -18.40 6.07
N GLU A 46 1.02 -17.31 6.78
CA GLU A 46 1.21 -15.99 6.19
C GLU A 46 2.65 -15.83 5.70
N ILE A 47 2.81 -15.34 4.47
CA ILE A 47 4.10 -15.00 3.90
C ILE A 47 4.20 -13.47 3.90
N TYR A 48 5.18 -12.95 4.62
CA TYR A 48 5.35 -11.51 4.79
C TYR A 48 6.32 -10.90 3.79
N GLY A 49 5.98 -9.71 3.32
CA GLY A 49 6.76 -8.85 2.46
C GLY A 49 6.74 -7.41 2.93
N THR A 50 7.32 -6.53 2.13
CA THR A 50 7.34 -5.09 2.38
C THR A 50 6.03 -4.46 1.90
N GLY A 51 5.46 -3.57 2.70
CA GLY A 51 4.20 -2.91 2.40
C GLY A 51 3.82 -1.95 3.53
N ASP A 52 2.54 -1.68 3.71
CA ASP A 52 2.03 -0.80 4.78
C ASP A 52 1.31 -1.56 5.90
N GLY A 53 1.48 -2.88 5.96
CA GLY A 53 0.77 -3.78 6.86
C GLY A 53 -0.57 -4.28 6.31
N ALA A 54 -1.01 -3.80 5.13
CA ALA A 54 -2.21 -4.29 4.45
C ALA A 54 -2.01 -4.51 2.94
N ALA A 55 -1.30 -3.60 2.28
CA ALA A 55 -1.03 -3.63 0.85
C ALA A 55 0.48 -3.73 0.59
N ASP A 56 0.85 -4.54 -0.39
CA ASP A 56 2.25 -4.76 -0.77
C ASP A 56 2.82 -3.53 -1.50
N VAL A 57 4.12 -3.28 -1.30
CA VAL A 57 4.78 -2.09 -1.86
C VAL A 57 4.82 -2.07 -3.38
N GLU A 58 4.91 -3.23 -4.06
CA GLU A 58 4.94 -3.30 -5.52
C GLU A 58 3.59 -2.88 -6.11
N SER A 59 2.47 -3.26 -5.47
CA SER A 59 1.16 -2.73 -5.85
C SER A 59 1.01 -1.25 -5.54
N LEU A 60 1.51 -0.79 -4.40
CA LEU A 60 1.38 0.60 -3.95
C LEU A 60 2.20 1.57 -4.84
N SER A 61 3.36 1.14 -5.34
CA SER A 61 4.24 1.99 -6.16
C SER A 61 3.84 2.08 -7.63
N LEU A 62 2.84 1.32 -8.10
CA LEU A 62 2.44 1.32 -9.52
C LEU A 62 2.07 2.72 -10.05
N CYS A 63 1.58 3.62 -9.18
CA CYS A 63 1.26 4.98 -9.60
C CYS A 63 2.50 5.83 -9.93
N ALA A 64 3.68 5.50 -9.39
CA ALA A 64 4.91 6.27 -9.62
C ALA A 64 5.38 6.21 -11.08
N ASP A 65 5.00 5.16 -11.82
CA ASP A 65 5.32 4.99 -13.24
C ASP A 65 4.44 5.83 -14.17
N TRP A 66 3.34 6.40 -13.68
CA TRP A 66 2.44 7.22 -14.51
C TRP A 66 3.05 8.58 -14.84
N LYS A 67 2.74 9.10 -16.03
CA LYS A 67 3.35 10.33 -16.53
C LYS A 67 2.93 11.54 -15.69
N GLY A 68 3.92 12.33 -15.26
CA GLY A 68 3.66 13.56 -14.49
C GLY A 68 3.30 13.30 -13.02
N THR A 69 3.59 12.09 -12.54
CA THR A 69 3.38 11.74 -11.13
C THR A 69 4.50 12.27 -10.25
N ARG A 70 4.13 12.82 -9.09
CA ARG A 70 5.04 13.06 -7.98
C ARG A 70 4.92 11.94 -6.97
N GLU A 71 6.02 11.27 -6.70
CA GLU A 71 6.09 10.19 -5.73
C GLU A 71 6.42 10.74 -4.33
N ARG A 72 5.70 10.26 -3.30
CA ARG A 72 6.07 10.45 -1.89
C ARG A 72 5.94 9.15 -1.12
N ILE A 73 7.03 8.72 -0.51
CA ILE A 73 7.12 7.47 0.26
C ILE A 73 7.15 7.79 1.75
N PHE A 74 6.26 7.17 2.52
CA PHE A 74 6.19 7.33 3.97
C PHE A 74 6.71 6.09 4.67
N TYR A 75 7.91 6.19 5.24
CA TYR A 75 8.56 5.06 5.89
C TYR A 75 8.00 4.78 7.29
N ASN A 76 7.92 3.49 7.64
CA ASN A 76 7.47 3.02 8.96
C ASN A 76 6.08 3.52 9.38
N LEU A 77 5.16 3.56 8.41
CA LEU A 77 3.79 4.01 8.60
C LEU A 77 2.82 2.89 8.19
N CYS A 78 1.88 2.54 9.08
CA CYS A 78 0.87 1.53 8.76
C CYS A 78 -0.28 2.08 7.92
N HIS A 79 -0.99 1.20 7.23
CA HIS A 79 -2.12 1.52 6.35
C HIS A 79 -3.14 2.46 7.02
N GLY A 80 -3.66 2.06 8.18
CA GLY A 80 -4.61 2.88 8.95
C GLY A 80 -3.96 4.08 9.67
N CYS A 81 -2.66 4.02 9.90
CA CYS A 81 -1.90 5.10 10.54
C CYS A 81 -1.73 6.30 9.60
N PHE A 82 -1.71 6.02 8.28
CA PHE A 82 -1.48 7.00 7.23
C PHE A 82 -2.39 8.22 7.36
N LEU A 83 -3.67 8.01 7.66
CA LEU A 83 -4.67 9.08 7.75
C LEU A 83 -4.57 9.95 9.01
N ARG A 84 -3.74 9.57 9.99
CA ARG A 84 -3.74 10.20 11.33
C ARG A 84 -2.38 10.72 11.77
N ARG A 85 -1.32 10.49 11.00
CA ARG A 85 0.05 10.80 11.42
C ARG A 85 0.50 12.11 10.79
N ALA A 86 1.18 12.93 11.60
CA ALA A 86 1.66 14.25 11.21
C ALA A 86 2.38 14.27 9.85
N PRO A 87 3.29 13.34 9.50
CA PRO A 87 4.00 13.42 8.22
C PRO A 87 3.08 13.40 6.98
N ALA A 88 2.02 12.57 6.99
CA ALA A 88 1.07 12.50 5.88
C ALA A 88 0.13 13.72 5.86
N ILE A 89 -0.25 14.23 7.03
CA ILE A 89 -1.05 15.45 7.17
C ILE A 89 -0.23 16.68 6.73
N ASP A 90 1.04 16.76 7.12
CA ASP A 90 1.95 17.85 6.75
C ASP A 90 2.17 17.88 5.24
N ALA A 91 2.38 16.71 4.61
CA ALA A 91 2.44 16.58 3.16
C ALA A 91 1.15 17.06 2.46
N LEU A 92 -0.02 16.80 3.07
CA LEU A 92 -1.31 17.29 2.59
C LEU A 92 -1.43 18.81 2.68
N VAL A 93 -1.00 19.39 3.81
CA VAL A 93 -0.97 20.83 3.98
C VAL A 93 -0.02 21.49 2.98
N GLU A 94 1.17 20.94 2.75
CA GLU A 94 2.12 21.43 1.74
C GLU A 94 1.52 21.42 0.32
N LEU A 95 0.83 20.33 -0.03
CA LEU A 95 0.18 20.20 -1.32
C LEU A 95 -0.85 21.30 -1.55
N PHE A 96 -1.70 21.57 -0.54
CA PHE A 96 -2.73 22.60 -0.61
C PHE A 96 -2.20 24.03 -0.48
N ALA A 97 -1.09 24.23 0.24
CA ALA A 97 -0.45 25.53 0.38
C ALA A 97 0.24 26.00 -0.92
N GLY A 98 0.32 25.15 -1.93
CA GLY A 98 0.85 25.49 -3.25
C GLY A 98 2.36 25.72 -3.28
N THR A 99 3.09 25.34 -2.23
CA THR A 99 4.54 25.54 -2.10
C THR A 99 5.38 24.72 -3.09
N ASN A 100 4.76 23.87 -3.94
CA ASN A 100 5.41 23.05 -4.97
C ASN A 100 4.66 23.02 -6.32
N GLN A 101 3.96 24.09 -6.73
CA GLN A 101 3.20 24.10 -8.00
C GLN A 101 4.03 24.38 -9.27
N THR A 102 5.20 23.77 -9.42
CA THR A 102 5.86 23.72 -10.74
C THR A 102 6.10 22.26 -11.12
N ILE A 103 5.09 21.68 -11.76
CA ILE A 103 5.23 20.42 -12.49
C ILE A 103 5.58 20.84 -13.93
N ALA A 104 6.83 20.58 -14.34
CA ALA A 104 7.34 20.89 -15.67
C ALA A 104 6.85 19.88 -16.71
#